data_AF-A0A7L1D0K2-F1
#
_entry.id   AF-A0A7L1D0K2-F1
#
_cell.length_a   1.000
_cell.length_b   1.000
_cell.length_c   1.000
_cell.angle_alpha   90.00
_cell.angle_beta   90.00
_cell.angle_gamma   90.00
#
_symmetry.space_group_name_H-M   'P 1'
#
loop_
_entity.id
_entity.type
_entity.pdbx_description
1 polymer ?
#
loop_
_entity_poly.entity_id
_entity_poly.type
_entity_poly.pdbx_seq_one_letter_code
_entity_poly.pdbx_strand_id
1 'polypeptide(L)'
;RWTEEELTLINSWAFQGERVIHGNPSGVDNAVGTWGGALRYQAGKIIPLTRVPTLRILLTNTKVPRSTKVLVAGVKEKILKFPAIMNPVLDSIDAISQECQSVLEEMPANPSPEYYPVLEEFFDINQHHLNVLGVGHPSLDRLCQVTASHGLHSKLTGAGGGGCGITLLPP
;
A
#
# COMPACT_ATOMS: atom_id res chain seq x y z
N ARG A 1 -1.58 27.53 -7.42
CA ARG A 1 -2.07 26.14 -7.19
C ARG A 1 -3.20 25.91 -8.19
N TRP A 2 -3.30 24.71 -8.73
CA TRP A 2 -4.33 24.35 -9.71
C TRP A 2 -5.69 24.30 -8.99
N THR A 3 -6.78 24.66 -9.67
CA THR A 3 -8.15 24.55 -9.14
C THR A 3 -8.63 23.09 -9.17
N GLU A 4 -9.72 22.78 -8.48
CA GLU A 4 -10.30 21.42 -8.51
C GLU A 4 -10.75 21.01 -9.92
N GLU A 5 -11.25 21.97 -10.70
CA GLU A 5 -11.63 21.78 -12.10
C GLU A 5 -10.41 21.46 -12.97
N GLU A 6 -9.30 22.18 -12.75
CA GLU A 6 -8.03 21.94 -13.45
C GLU A 6 -7.41 20.59 -13.06
N LEU A 7 -7.42 20.23 -11.77
CA LEU A 7 -6.95 18.92 -11.28
C LEU A 7 -7.78 17.77 -11.87
N THR A 8 -9.10 17.92 -11.90
CA THR A 8 -9.99 16.94 -12.54
C THR A 8 -9.62 16.74 -14.01
N LEU A 9 -9.34 17.84 -14.72
CA LEU A 9 -8.91 17.80 -16.12
C LEU A 9 -7.56 17.11 -16.29
N ILE A 10 -6.55 17.43 -15.46
CA ILE A 10 -5.26 16.72 -15.47
C ILE A 10 -5.47 15.22 -15.31
N ASN A 11 -6.21 14.82 -14.27
CA ASN A 11 -6.39 13.43 -13.95
C ASN A 11 -7.08 12.69 -15.11
N SER A 12 -8.08 13.32 -15.74
CA SER A 12 -8.78 12.74 -16.88
C SER A 12 -7.85 12.48 -18.07
N TRP A 13 -6.91 13.39 -18.35
CA TRP A 13 -5.94 13.26 -19.43
C TRP A 13 -4.83 12.26 -19.09
N ALA A 14 -4.31 12.32 -17.86
CA ALA A 14 -3.34 11.35 -17.35
C ALA A 14 -3.91 9.91 -17.39
N PHE A 15 -5.19 9.74 -17.05
CA PHE A 15 -5.88 8.45 -17.16
C PHE A 15 -5.99 7.96 -18.60
N GLN A 16 -6.22 8.83 -19.59
CA GLN A 16 -6.16 8.41 -21.00
C GLN A 16 -4.76 7.94 -21.40
N GLY A 17 -3.70 8.61 -20.96
CA GLY A 17 -2.32 8.17 -21.18
C GLY A 17 -2.05 6.79 -20.57
N GLU A 18 -2.46 6.58 -19.33
CA GLU A 18 -2.39 5.28 -18.64
C GLU A 18 -3.13 4.17 -19.41
N ARG A 19 -4.30 4.46 -19.98
CA ARG A 19 -5.05 3.48 -20.79
C ARG A 19 -4.32 3.08 -22.06
N VAL A 20 -3.60 4.01 -22.69
CA VAL A 20 -2.80 3.71 -23.90
C VAL A 20 -1.62 2.79 -23.56
N ILE A 21 -0.95 3.01 -22.42
CA ILE A 21 0.27 2.27 -22.05
C ILE A 21 -0.06 0.93 -21.36
N HIS A 22 -1.02 0.94 -20.43
CA HIS A 22 -1.32 -0.17 -19.54
C HIS A 22 -2.64 -0.90 -19.88
N GLY A 23 -3.40 -0.43 -20.87
CA GLY A 23 -4.64 -1.04 -21.35
C GLY A 23 -5.83 -0.76 -20.43
N ASN A 24 -5.91 -1.47 -19.30
CA ASN A 24 -7.01 -1.34 -18.34
C ASN A 24 -6.53 -0.92 -16.94
N PRO A 25 -5.95 0.29 -16.79
CA PRO A 25 -5.49 0.82 -15.51
C PRO A 25 -6.66 1.06 -14.54
N SER A 26 -6.39 0.99 -13.23
CA SER A 26 -7.38 1.24 -12.17
C SER A 26 -7.73 2.70 -11.97
N GLY A 27 -6.87 3.62 -12.45
CA GLY A 27 -6.98 5.06 -12.18
C GLY A 27 -6.33 5.50 -10.86
N VAL A 28 -5.78 4.58 -10.05
CA VAL A 28 -5.19 4.94 -8.75
C VAL A 28 -3.90 5.73 -8.95
N ASP A 29 -3.03 5.31 -9.86
CA ASP A 29 -1.69 5.90 -10.03
C ASP A 29 -1.76 7.36 -10.51
N ASN A 30 -2.58 7.65 -11.53
CA ASN A 30 -2.80 9.03 -11.99
C ASN A 30 -3.52 9.89 -10.95
N ALA A 31 -4.45 9.32 -10.18
CA ALA A 31 -5.12 10.04 -9.10
C ALA A 31 -4.13 10.47 -8.02
N VAL A 32 -3.26 9.57 -7.54
CA VAL A 32 -2.23 9.93 -6.57
C VAL A 32 -1.27 10.97 -7.17
N GLY A 33 -0.88 10.80 -8.43
CA GLY A 33 -0.01 11.76 -9.13
C GLY A 33 -0.62 13.15 -9.30
N THR A 34 -1.95 13.26 -9.34
CA THR A 34 -2.67 14.53 -9.54
C THR A 34 -2.98 15.24 -8.22
N TRP A 35 -3.64 14.55 -7.29
CA TRP A 35 -4.12 15.17 -6.05
C TRP A 35 -3.10 15.08 -4.89
N GLY A 36 -2.16 14.15 -4.96
CA GLY A 36 -1.28 13.83 -3.83
C GLY A 36 -2.04 13.31 -2.61
N GLY A 37 -1.42 13.39 -1.44
CA GLY A 37 -2.03 12.91 -0.19
C GLY A 37 -2.23 11.39 -0.17
N ALA A 38 -3.35 10.96 0.41
CA ALA A 38 -3.74 9.56 0.50
C ALA A 38 -5.12 9.33 -0.15
N LEU A 39 -5.31 8.16 -0.74
CA LEU A 39 -6.54 7.77 -1.41
C LEU A 39 -7.00 6.40 -0.90
N ARG A 40 -8.31 6.25 -0.72
CA ARG A 40 -8.97 4.96 -0.52
C ARG A 40 -9.45 4.43 -1.86
N TYR A 41 -9.07 3.20 -2.20
CA TYR A 41 -9.56 2.50 -3.38
C TYR A 41 -10.38 1.29 -2.98
N GLN A 42 -11.63 1.20 -3.44
CA GLN A 42 -12.49 0.04 -3.21
C GLN A 42 -13.39 -0.22 -4.41
N ALA A 43 -13.27 -1.41 -5.01
CA ALA A 43 -14.12 -1.88 -6.11
C ALA A 43 -14.30 -0.84 -7.25
N GLY A 44 -13.21 -0.20 -7.68
CA GLY A 44 -13.22 0.80 -8.75
C GLY A 44 -13.53 2.23 -8.32
N LYS A 45 -13.87 2.46 -7.04
CA LYS A 45 -14.09 3.81 -6.49
C LYS A 45 -12.82 4.32 -5.82
N ILE A 46 -12.42 5.53 -6.19
CA ILE A 46 -11.31 6.27 -5.58
C ILE A 46 -11.90 7.40 -4.75
N ILE A 47 -11.55 7.45 -3.47
CA ILE A 47 -12.02 8.47 -2.53
C ILE A 47 -10.79 9.10 -1.87
N PRO A 48 -10.49 10.38 -2.11
CA PRO A 48 -9.41 11.07 -1.42
C PRO A 48 -9.66 11.21 0.07
N LEU A 49 -8.62 11.04 0.88
CA LEU A 49 -8.65 11.36 2.30
C LEU A 49 -8.39 12.86 2.45
N THR A 50 -9.22 13.55 3.23
CA THR A 50 -9.21 15.02 3.31
C THR A 50 -8.01 15.58 4.07
N ARG A 51 -7.57 14.90 5.13
CA ARG A 51 -6.40 15.27 5.93
C ARG A 51 -5.68 14.02 6.39
N VAL A 52 -4.40 13.93 6.04
CA VAL A 52 -3.47 12.92 6.53
C VAL A 52 -2.19 13.58 7.02
N PRO A 53 -1.52 13.02 8.03
CA PRO A 53 -0.26 13.55 8.53
C PRO A 53 0.84 13.39 7.48
N THR A 54 1.92 14.16 7.63
CA THR A 54 3.16 13.88 6.90
C THR A 54 3.89 12.75 7.60
N LEU A 55 4.09 11.64 6.90
CA LEU A 55 4.87 10.51 7.39
C LEU A 55 6.24 10.50 6.73
N ARG A 56 7.30 10.29 7.53
CA ARG A 56 8.64 10.02 7.00
C ARG A 56 8.77 8.53 6.75
N ILE A 57 9.29 8.19 5.59
CA ILE A 57 9.53 6.79 5.22
C ILE A 57 10.91 6.62 4.60
N LEU A 58 11.44 5.41 4.72
CA LEU A 58 12.54 4.94 3.87
C LEU A 58 11.98 4.02 2.78
N LEU A 59 12.24 4.37 1.52
CA LEU A 59 11.90 3.53 0.38
C LEU A 59 13.12 2.70 -0.03
N THR A 60 13.02 1.38 0.07
CA THR A 60 14.11 0.46 -0.27
C THR A 60 13.77 -0.33 -1.51
N ASN A 61 14.57 -0.20 -2.57
CA ASN A 61 14.47 -1.04 -3.76
C ASN A 61 15.44 -2.22 -3.63
N THR A 62 14.91 -3.44 -3.56
CA THR A 62 15.71 -4.67 -3.47
C THR A 62 16.47 -4.99 -4.76
N LYS A 63 16.12 -4.33 -5.88
CA LYS A 63 16.62 -4.57 -7.24
C LYS A 63 16.38 -5.99 -7.75
N VAL A 64 15.53 -6.76 -7.06
CA VAL A 64 15.12 -8.09 -7.51
C VAL A 64 14.00 -7.94 -8.56
N PRO A 65 14.20 -8.46 -9.79
CA PRO A 65 13.18 -8.42 -10.83
C PRO A 65 12.01 -9.33 -10.47
N ARG A 66 10.81 -8.97 -10.94
CA ARG A 66 9.58 -9.69 -10.62
C ARG A 66 8.57 -9.63 -11.77
N SER A 67 7.59 -10.53 -11.76
CA SER A 67 6.43 -10.47 -12.66
C SER A 67 5.15 -10.30 -11.85
N THR A 68 4.57 -9.10 -11.90
CA THR A 68 3.29 -8.79 -11.23
C THR A 68 2.19 -9.75 -11.66
N LYS A 69 2.13 -10.09 -12.96
CA LYS A 69 1.15 -11.03 -13.51
C LYS A 69 1.23 -12.41 -12.85
N VAL A 70 2.44 -12.92 -12.64
CA VAL A 70 2.66 -14.24 -12.02
C VAL A 70 2.27 -14.20 -10.53
N LEU A 71 2.67 -13.16 -9.80
CA LEU A 71 2.34 -13.00 -8.39
C LEU A 71 0.82 -12.92 -8.16
N VAL A 72 0.12 -12.10 -8.95
CA VAL A 72 -1.35 -11.98 -8.88
C VAL A 72 -2.04 -13.30 -9.24
N ALA A 73 -1.55 -14.02 -10.27
CA ALA A 73 -2.09 -15.32 -10.63
C ALA A 73 -1.91 -16.36 -9.50
N GLY A 74 -0.75 -16.37 -8.86
CA GLY A 74 -0.46 -17.25 -7.72
C GLY A 74 -1.35 -16.97 -6.51
N VAL A 75 -1.63 -15.69 -6.21
CA VAL A 75 -2.60 -15.31 -5.16
C VAL A 75 -3.99 -15.84 -5.50
N LYS A 76 -4.46 -15.64 -6.74
CA LYS A 76 -5.76 -16.15 -7.20
C LYS A 76 -5.85 -17.68 -7.07
N GLU A 77 -4.82 -18.40 -7.49
CA GLU A 77 -4.76 -19.86 -7.36
C GLU A 77 -4.83 -20.29 -5.89
N LYS A 78 -4.07 -19.64 -5.01
CA LYS A 78 -4.07 -19.95 -3.57
C LYS A 78 -5.43 -19.70 -2.92
N ILE A 79 -6.13 -18.62 -3.29
CA ILE A 79 -7.50 -18.33 -2.82
C ILE A 79 -8.46 -19.44 -3.26
N LEU A 80 -8.42 -19.84 -4.54
CA LEU A 80 -9.29 -20.90 -5.05
C LEU A 80 -8.99 -22.27 -4.42
N LYS A 81 -7.72 -22.53 -4.11
CA LYS A 81 -7.28 -23.78 -3.50
C LYS A 81 -7.65 -23.89 -2.02
N PHE A 82 -7.58 -22.78 -1.27
CA PHE A 82 -7.81 -22.75 0.17
C PHE A 82 -8.76 -21.61 0.60
N PRO A 83 -10.00 -21.56 0.09
CA PRO A 83 -10.88 -20.41 0.29
C PRO A 83 -11.22 -20.14 1.76
N ALA A 84 -11.43 -21.20 2.56
CA ALA A 84 -11.76 -21.08 3.98
C ALA A 84 -10.62 -20.49 4.82
N ILE A 85 -9.37 -20.56 4.33
CA ILE A 85 -8.19 -19.98 4.99
C ILE A 85 -7.89 -18.60 4.41
N MET A 86 -7.97 -18.47 3.09
CA MET A 86 -7.53 -17.26 2.41
C MET A 86 -8.54 -16.11 2.49
N ASN A 87 -9.84 -16.39 2.52
CA ASN A 87 -10.84 -15.32 2.65
C ASN A 87 -10.68 -14.56 3.97
N PRO A 88 -10.58 -15.23 5.15
CA PRO A 88 -10.29 -14.52 6.41
C PRO A 88 -8.99 -13.71 6.39
N VAL A 89 -7.95 -14.18 5.69
CA VAL A 89 -6.71 -13.41 5.53
C VAL A 89 -6.95 -12.13 4.74
N LEU A 90 -7.74 -12.19 3.66
CA LEU A 90 -8.10 -11.01 2.87
C LEU A 90 -8.98 -10.04 3.67
N ASP A 91 -9.93 -10.56 4.44
CA ASP A 91 -10.78 -9.75 5.32
C ASP A 91 -9.93 -9.03 6.39
N SER A 92 -8.89 -9.69 6.93
CA SER A 92 -7.96 -9.07 7.87
C SER A 92 -7.12 -7.96 7.22
N ILE A 93 -6.68 -8.14 5.97
CA ILE A 93 -5.95 -7.09 5.22
C ILE A 93 -6.85 -5.88 4.96
N ASP A 94 -8.12 -6.13 4.63
CA ASP A 94 -9.12 -5.07 4.46
C ASP A 94 -9.34 -4.30 5.76
N ALA A 95 -9.51 -5.01 6.88
CA ALA A 95 -9.63 -4.40 8.21
C ALA A 95 -8.41 -3.52 8.56
N ILE A 96 -7.18 -3.99 8.32
CA ILE A 96 -5.96 -3.17 8.52
C ILE A 96 -6.03 -1.85 7.74
N SER A 97 -6.53 -1.89 6.51
CA SER A 97 -6.62 -0.69 5.66
C SER A 97 -7.66 0.30 6.21
N GLN A 98 -8.78 -0.20 6.72
CA GLN A 98 -9.84 0.63 7.34
C GLN A 98 -9.35 1.27 8.65
N GLU A 99 -8.73 0.48 9.54
CA GLU A 99 -8.17 0.96 10.80
C GLU A 99 -7.05 1.98 10.57
N CYS A 100 -6.17 1.71 9.59
CA CYS A 100 -5.11 2.65 9.20
C CYS A 100 -5.70 3.97 8.67
N GLN A 101 -6.76 3.93 7.87
CA GLN A 101 -7.45 5.15 7.45
C GLN A 101 -7.94 5.96 8.66
N SER A 102 -8.63 5.31 9.61
CA SER A 102 -9.15 5.99 10.80
C SER A 102 -8.04 6.64 11.61
N VAL A 103 -6.93 5.94 11.84
CA VAL A 103 -5.75 6.49 12.53
C VAL A 103 -5.17 7.69 11.78
N LEU A 104 -4.99 7.60 10.47
CA LEU A 104 -4.43 8.68 9.66
C LEU A 104 -5.33 9.92 9.60
N GLU A 105 -6.64 9.75 9.66
CA GLU A 105 -7.60 10.87 9.69
C GLU A 105 -7.68 11.53 11.08
N GLU A 106 -7.42 10.77 12.16
CA GLU A 106 -7.42 11.29 13.54
C GLU A 106 -6.11 12.03 13.91
N MET A 107 -4.97 11.54 13.43
CA MET A 107 -3.65 12.10 13.73
C MET A 107 -3.53 13.63 13.56
N PRO A 108 -4.05 14.27 12.50
CA PRO A 108 -4.00 15.72 12.35
C PRO A 108 -4.90 16.48 13.32
N ALA A 109 -5.99 15.87 13.80
CA ALA A 109 -6.95 16.48 14.71
C ALA A 109 -6.49 16.38 16.17
N ASN A 110 -5.85 15.27 16.53
CA ASN A 110 -5.34 15.00 17.87
C ASN A 110 -3.92 14.43 17.81
N PRO A 111 -2.87 15.23 17.53
CA PRO A 111 -1.52 14.69 17.34
C PRO A 111 -0.96 14.01 18.60
N SER A 112 -0.64 12.72 18.49
CA SER A 112 -0.05 11.91 19.57
C SER A 112 1.07 11.02 19.02
N PRO A 113 2.18 10.82 19.76
CA PRO A 113 3.19 9.84 19.38
C PRO A 113 2.66 8.40 19.43
N GLU A 114 1.57 8.14 20.16
CA GLU A 114 1.01 6.79 20.37
C GLU A 114 0.42 6.17 19.09
N TYR A 115 0.10 6.96 18.06
CA TYR A 115 -0.34 6.41 16.78
C TYR A 115 0.78 5.70 16.03
N TYR A 116 2.05 6.07 16.23
CA TYR A 116 3.15 5.48 15.48
C TYR A 116 3.32 3.98 15.79
N PRO A 117 3.37 3.55 17.06
CA PRO A 117 3.36 2.12 17.39
C PRO A 117 2.19 1.35 16.75
N VAL A 118 0.99 1.95 16.69
CA VAL A 118 -0.17 1.33 16.05
C VAL A 118 0.04 1.16 14.53
N LEU A 119 0.57 2.19 13.86
CA LEU A 119 0.92 2.11 12.44
C LEU A 119 2.04 1.09 12.18
N GLU A 120 3.01 0.97 13.09
CA GLU A 120 4.09 -0.02 13.03
C GLU A 120 3.55 -1.46 13.13
N GLU A 121 2.61 -1.72 14.04
CA GLU A 121 1.91 -3.01 14.13
C GLU A 121 1.12 -3.31 12.85
N PHE A 122 0.45 -2.31 12.26
CA PHE A 122 -0.23 -2.48 10.97
C PHE A 122 0.75 -2.85 9.85
N PHE A 123 1.97 -2.31 9.87
CA PHE A 123 3.00 -2.68 8.90
C PHE A 123 3.39 -4.15 9.04
N ASP A 124 3.67 -4.59 10.26
CA ASP A 124 4.12 -5.95 10.56
C ASP A 124 3.04 -6.99 10.24
N ILE A 125 1.81 -6.78 10.73
CA ILE A 125 0.70 -7.71 10.52
C ILE A 125 0.41 -7.83 9.01
N ASN A 126 0.36 -6.71 8.29
CA ASN A 126 0.13 -6.73 6.84
C ASN A 126 1.29 -7.40 6.08
N GLN A 127 2.55 -7.16 6.47
CA GLN A 127 3.70 -7.85 5.89
C GLN A 127 3.60 -9.38 6.06
N HIS A 128 3.20 -9.85 7.25
CA HIS A 128 3.00 -11.27 7.49
C HIS A 128 1.84 -11.85 6.67
N HIS A 129 0.71 -11.15 6.55
CA HIS A 129 -0.38 -11.58 5.68
C HIS A 129 0.03 -11.65 4.20
N LEU A 130 0.84 -10.71 3.72
CA LEU A 130 1.38 -10.72 2.36
C LEU A 130 2.33 -11.92 2.15
N ASN A 131 3.10 -12.30 3.17
CA ASN A 131 3.88 -13.53 3.14
C ASN A 131 2.99 -14.78 3.11
N VAL A 132 1.87 -14.82 3.86
CA VAL A 132 0.87 -15.90 3.79
C VAL A 132 0.25 -16.00 2.39
N LEU A 133 -0.08 -14.87 1.77
CA LEU A 133 -0.53 -14.80 0.38
C LEU A 133 0.49 -15.37 -0.61
N GLY A 134 1.77 -15.44 -0.22
CA GLY A 134 2.85 -16.00 -1.03
C GLY A 134 3.48 -15.00 -1.97
N VAL A 135 3.31 -13.71 -1.69
CA VAL A 135 3.98 -12.62 -2.41
C VAL A 135 5.23 -12.12 -1.68
N GLY A 136 5.70 -12.86 -0.67
CA GLY A 136 6.98 -12.61 -0.01
C GLY A 136 8.18 -12.87 -0.92
N HIS A 137 9.38 -12.55 -0.43
CA HIS A 137 10.65 -12.89 -1.07
C HIS A 137 11.80 -12.77 -0.06
N PRO A 138 12.86 -13.61 -0.12
CA PRO A 138 13.97 -13.54 0.83
C PRO A 138 14.64 -12.15 0.94
N SER A 139 14.67 -11.37 -0.15
CA SER A 139 15.19 -9.99 -0.11
C SER A 139 14.29 -9.02 0.68
N LEU A 140 12.98 -9.23 0.68
CA LEU A 140 12.02 -8.47 1.46
C LEU A 140 12.06 -8.91 2.93
N ASP A 141 12.21 -10.21 3.19
CA ASP A 141 12.39 -10.72 4.56
C ASP A 141 13.69 -10.17 5.17
N ARG A 142 14.78 -10.15 4.40
CA ARG A 142 16.04 -9.51 4.81
C ARG A 142 15.88 -8.01 5.07
N LEU A 143 15.13 -7.30 4.24
CA LEU A 143 14.83 -5.87 4.46
C LEU A 143 14.17 -5.71 5.84
N CYS A 144 13.08 -6.44 6.09
CA CYS A 144 12.34 -6.33 7.36
C CYS A 144 13.22 -6.73 8.56
N GLN A 145 14.03 -7.78 8.42
CA GLN A 145 14.97 -8.20 9.46
C GLN A 145 15.99 -7.11 9.81
N VAL A 146 16.59 -6.46 8.81
CA VAL A 146 17.59 -5.40 9.03
C VAL A 146 16.95 -4.17 9.65
N THR A 147 15.74 -3.78 9.24
CA THR A 147 15.08 -2.62 9.84
C THR A 147 14.63 -2.92 11.28
N ALA A 148 14.09 -4.11 11.53
CA ALA A 148 13.68 -4.54 12.86
C ALA A 148 14.86 -4.58 13.83
N SER A 149 16.06 -4.95 13.39
CA SER A 149 17.28 -4.90 14.23
C SER A 149 17.67 -3.48 14.67
N HIS A 150 17.06 -2.46 14.07
CA HIS A 150 17.22 -1.05 14.42
C HIS A 150 15.94 -0.45 15.03
N GLY A 151 14.95 -1.29 15.39
CA GLY A 151 13.67 -0.84 15.93
C GLY A 151 12.76 -0.16 14.90
N LEU A 152 12.94 -0.46 13.61
CA LEU A 152 12.13 0.11 12.53
C LEU A 152 11.28 -0.95 11.83
N HIS A 153 10.03 -0.58 11.55
CA HIS A 153 9.03 -1.49 11.01
C HIS A 153 8.85 -1.29 9.51
N SER A 154 8.81 -2.40 8.78
CA SER A 154 8.81 -2.40 7.32
C SER A 154 7.79 -3.37 6.74
N LYS A 155 7.30 -3.02 5.55
CA LYS A 155 6.53 -3.95 4.72
C LYS A 155 6.87 -3.78 3.25
N LEU A 156 6.61 -4.81 2.45
CA LEU A 156 6.66 -4.71 1.00
C LEU A 156 5.59 -3.74 0.49
N THR A 157 5.86 -3.14 -0.68
CA THR A 157 4.90 -2.29 -1.39
C THR A 157 4.71 -2.74 -2.85
N GLY A 158 3.46 -2.70 -3.30
CA GLY A 158 3.03 -3.23 -4.59
C GLY A 158 3.00 -4.76 -4.62
N ALA A 159 3.41 -5.36 -5.75
CA ALA A 159 3.16 -6.76 -6.05
C ALA A 159 3.85 -7.81 -5.14
N GLY A 160 4.87 -7.44 -4.36
CA GLY A 160 5.75 -8.38 -3.65
C GLY A 160 6.79 -9.08 -4.55
N GLY A 161 7.33 -10.23 -4.14
CA GLY A 161 8.26 -11.05 -4.92
C GLY A 161 9.62 -10.41 -5.22
N GLY A 162 10.03 -9.41 -4.42
CA GLY A 162 11.13 -8.50 -4.73
C GLY A 162 10.63 -7.06 -4.80
N GLY A 163 11.11 -6.27 -5.77
CA GLY A 163 10.70 -4.87 -5.92
C GLY A 163 11.07 -4.02 -4.71
N CYS A 164 10.13 -3.24 -4.19
CA CYS A 164 10.38 -2.28 -3.11
C CYS A 164 9.68 -2.65 -1.79
N GLY A 165 10.26 -2.18 -0.69
CA GLY A 165 9.63 -2.09 0.62
C GLY A 165 9.61 -0.66 1.16
N ILE A 166 8.69 -0.41 2.09
CA ILE A 166 8.54 0.84 2.82
C ILE A 166 8.85 0.59 4.30
N THR A 167 9.57 1.50 4.91
CA THR A 167 9.89 1.50 6.34
C THR A 167 9.38 2.79 6.95
N LEU A 168 8.61 2.71 8.04
CA LEU A 168 8.12 3.90 8.74
C LEU A 168 9.23 4.50 9.59
N LEU A 169 9.34 5.83 9.60
CA LEU A 169 10.28 6.58 10.42
C LEU A 169 9.50 7.46 11.41
N PRO A 170 9.26 7.00 12.65
CA PRO A 170 8.59 7.79 13.67
C PRO A 170 9.35 9.10 13.99
N PRO A 171 8.71 10.11 14.62
CA PRO A 171 9.26 11.44 14.87
C PRO A 171 10.59 11.46 15.62
#